data_AF-A0A446CIP4-F1
#
_entry.id   AF-A0A446CIP4-F1
#
_cell.length_a   1.000
_cell.length_b   1.000
_cell.length_c   1.000
_cell.angle_alpha   90.00
_cell.angle_beta   90.00
_cell.angle_gamma   90.00
#
_symmetry.space_group_name_H-M   'P 1'
#
loop_
_entity.id
_entity.type
_entity.pdbx_description
1 polymer ?
#
loop_
_entity_poly.entity_id
_entity_poly.type
_entity_poly.pdbx_seq_one_letter_code
_entity_poly.pdbx_strand_id
1 'polypeptide(L)' 'MKVLSSLKDAKTRHRDCQVVRRRGRIYVICKSNPRFKARQGGAKNRNA' A
#
# COMPACT_ATOMS: atom_id res chain seq x y z
N MET A 1 9.75 0.00 0.21
CA MET A 1 8.29 -0.14 -0.03
C MET A 1 8.11 -1.17 -1.13
N LYS A 2 7.30 -2.22 -0.93
CA LYS A 2 7.08 -3.28 -1.93
C LYS A 2 5.88 -2.96 -2.83
N VAL A 3 5.95 -3.30 -4.12
CA VAL A 3 4.79 -3.21 -5.03
C VAL A 3 4.14 -4.59 -5.09
N LEU A 4 2.84 -4.66 -4.81
CA LEU A 4 2.08 -5.91 -4.77
C LEU A 4 0.79 -5.77 -5.59
N SER A 5 0.34 -6.86 -6.22
CA SER A 5 -0.97 -6.91 -6.89
C SER A 5 -2.13 -6.79 -5.88
N SER A 6 -1.97 -7.38 -4.69
CA SER A 6 -2.92 -7.33 -3.58
C SER A 6 -2.27 -6.78 -2.30
N LEU A 7 -3.05 -6.02 -1.53
CA LEU A 7 -2.65 -5.49 -0.22
C LEU A 7 -3.34 -6.22 0.95
N LYS A 8 -4.08 -7.30 0.69
CA LYS A 8 -4.87 -8.03 1.69
C LYS A 8 -4.02 -8.47 2.89
N ASP A 9 -2.87 -9.08 2.62
CA ASP A 9 -1.96 -9.52 3.69
C ASP A 9 -1.04 -8.39 4.15
N ALA A 10 -0.69 -7.47 3.25
CA ALA A 10 0.23 -6.38 3.58
C ALA A 10 -0.32 -5.46 4.68
N LYS A 11 -1.64 -5.24 4.72
CA LYS A 11 -2.29 -4.40 5.74
C LYS A 11 -2.37 -5.03 7.14
N THR A 12 -2.23 -6.35 7.26
CA THR A 12 -2.39 -7.09 8.53
C THR A 12 -1.07 -7.50 9.18
N ARG A 13 0.06 -7.38 8.47
CA ARG A 13 1.40 -7.77 8.96
C ARG A 13 1.87 -7.05 10.23
N HIS A 14 1.32 -5.88 10.53
CA HIS A 14 1.67 -5.10 11.71
C HIS A 14 0.50 -4.23 12.14
N ARG A 15 0.36 -3.98 13.46
CA ARG A 15 -0.74 -3.16 14.02
C ARG A 15 -0.78 -1.74 13.44
N ASP A 16 0.40 -1.17 13.21
CA ASP A 16 0.55 0.19 12.68
C ASP A 16 0.46 0.29 11.15
N CYS A 17 0.14 -0.80 10.45
CA CYS A 17 -0.12 -0.76 9.02
C CYS A 17 -1.44 -0.05 8.74
N GLN A 18 -1.37 1.09 8.06
CA GLN A 18 -2.53 1.87 7.66
C GLN A 18 -2.69 1.87 6.13
N VAL A 19 -3.91 1.63 5.66
CA VAL A 19 -4.24 1.73 4.25
C VAL A 19 -4.60 3.18 3.92
N VAL A 20 -3.91 3.76 2.94
CA VAL A 20 -4.15 5.14 2.50
C VAL A 20 -4.26 5.23 0.97
N ARG A 21 -5.05 6.18 0.48
CA ARG A 21 -5.12 6.52 -0.95
C ARG A 21 -4.31 7.79 -1.20
N ARG A 22 -3.36 7.75 -2.14
CA ARG A 22 -2.52 8.89 -2.53
C ARG A 22 -2.29 8.87 -4.03
N ARG A 23 -2.39 10.02 -4.70
CA ARG A 23 -2.11 10.16 -6.15
C ARG A 23 -2.81 9.08 -7.01
N GLY A 24 -4.07 8.76 -6.70
CA GLY A 24 -4.85 7.74 -7.41
C GLY A 24 -4.47 6.28 -7.12
N ARG A 25 -3.59 6.00 -6.14
CA ARG A 25 -3.12 4.64 -5.81
C ARG A 25 -3.34 4.32 -4.33
N ILE A 26 -3.51 3.03 -4.03
CA ILE A 26 -3.63 2.54 -2.65
C ILE A 26 -2.24 2.12 -2.14
N TYR A 27 -1.93 2.55 -0.92
CA TYR A 27 -0.70 2.25 -0.21
C TYR A 27 -1.02 1.64 1.15
N VAL A 28 -0.13 0.77 1.63
CA VAL A 28 0.00 0.43 3.05
C VAL A 28 1.20 1.20 3.59
N ILE A 29 0.98 1.99 4.63
CA ILE A 29 2.01 2.76 5.32
C ILE A 29 2.13 2.23 6.75
N CYS A 30 3.36 1.93 7.16
CA CYS A 30 3.72 1.69 8.54
C CYS A 30 4.82 2.68 8.89
N LYS A 31 4.58 3.54 9.89
CA LYS A 31 5.57 4.54 10.35
C LYS A 31 6.60 3.90 11.27
N SER A 32 6.18 2.94 12.08
CA SER A 32 7.02 2.22 13.06
C SER A 32 8.03 1.30 12.40
N ASN A 33 7.66 0.64 11.29
CA ASN A 33 8.58 -0.22 10.54
C ASN A 33 8.41 -0.06 9.02
N PRO A 34 9.38 0.56 8.32
CA PRO A 34 9.27 0.84 6.89
C PRO A 34 9.33 -0.41 6.00
N ARG A 35 9.75 -1.58 6.52
CA ARG A 35 9.75 -2.85 5.75
C ARG A 35 8.34 -3.30 5.37
N PHE A 36 7.32 -2.94 6.16
CA PHE A 36 5.93 -3.28 5.88
C PHE A 36 5.22 -2.34 4.91
N LYS A 37 5.87 -1.24 4.48
CA LYS A 37 5.28 -0.33 3.50
C LYS A 37 5.06 -1.04 2.15
N ALA A 38 3.86 -0.95 1.60
CA ALA A 38 3.52 -1.52 0.31
C ALA A 38 2.66 -0.57 -0.55
N ARG A 39 2.62 -0.80 -1.86
CA ARG A 39 1.75 -0.09 -2.82
C ARG A 39 1.06 -1.09 -3.73
N GLN A 40 -0.20 -0.85 -4.07
CA GLN A 40 -0.88 -1.61 -5.09
C GLN A 40 -0.29 -1.30 -6.48
N GLY A 41 0.20 -2.35 -7.15
CA GLY A 41 0.56 -2.33 -8.57
C GLY A 41 -0.68 -2.19 -9.44
N GLY A 42 -0.54 -1.62 -10.65
CA GLY A 42 -1.63 -1.63 -11.64
C GLY A 42 -2.79 -0.64 -11.42
N ALA A 43 -2.60 0.44 -10.67
CA ALA A 43 -3.58 1.54 -10.69
C ALA A 43 -3.54 2.19 -12.08
N LYS A 44 -4.52 1.86 -12.94
CA LYS A 44 -4.80 2.63 -14.14
C LYS A 44 -4.95 4.09 -13.72
N ASN A 45 -4.15 4.99 -14.30
CA ASN A 45 -4.52 6.39 -14.28
C ASN A 45 -5.94 6.42 -14.85
N ARG A 46 -6.92 6.91 -14.10
CA ARG A 46 -8.31 7.02 -14.58
C ARG A 46 -8.46 8.09 -15.69
N ASN A 47 -7.34 8.57 -16.23
CA ASN A 47 -7.21 9.59 -17.27
C ASN A 47 -6.54 9.02 -18.54
N ALA A 48 -6.58 7.69 -18.73
CA ALA A 48 -6.24 7.02 -19.98
C ALA A 48 -7.47 6.23 -20.44
#